data_AF-A0A1I7PHF4-F1
#
_entry.id   AF-A0A1I7PHF4-F1
#
_cell.length_a   1.000
_cell.length_b   1.000
_cell.length_c   1.000
_cell.angle_alpha   90.00
_cell.angle_beta   90.00
_cell.angle_gamma   90.00
#
_symmetry.space_group_name_H-M   'P 1'
#
loop_
_entity.id
_entity.type
_entity.pdbx_description
1 polymer ?
#
loop_
_entity_poly.entity_id
_entity_poly.type
_entity_poly.pdbx_seq_one_letter_code
_entity_poly.pdbx_strand_id
1 'polypeptide(L)'
;MKNLLTLATLLTLAASRLSADAVVDSLLPLKPEVRKVINESCVMCHGEVIDGEKEIRDDLDYSTDDAIRATLANAGKLKQVVLEDKMPHKPRLSRRLRNNVQLQERLTALRANYDAAGHKAILLDWLKDVTATTGGDKKE
;
A
#
# COMPACT_ATOMS: atom_id res chain seq x y z
N MET A 1 -52.87 -2.49 29.07
CA MET A 1 -51.88 -3.29 28.32
C MET A 1 -51.41 -2.47 27.11
N LYS A 2 -50.45 -1.58 27.32
CA LYS A 2 -49.77 -0.80 26.28
C LYS A 2 -48.38 -0.60 26.84
N ASN A 3 -47.43 -1.41 26.38
CA ASN A 3 -45.99 -1.28 26.57
C ASN A 3 -45.40 -2.62 26.11
N LEU A 4 -45.00 -2.72 24.83
CA LEU A 4 -44.13 -3.76 24.26
C LEU A 4 -43.97 -3.49 22.75
N LEU A 5 -43.59 -2.26 22.39
CA LEU A 5 -43.27 -1.88 21.01
C LEU A 5 -42.07 -0.94 21.02
N THR A 6 -41.02 -1.37 21.70
CA THR A 6 -39.71 -0.73 21.71
C THR A 6 -38.67 -1.84 21.76
N LEU A 7 -37.63 -1.70 20.93
CA LEU A 7 -36.46 -2.59 20.79
C LEU A 7 -36.67 -3.87 19.97
N ALA A 8 -36.80 -3.75 18.64
CA ALA A 8 -36.51 -4.90 17.76
C ALA A 8 -35.85 -4.55 16.42
N THR A 9 -35.37 -3.32 16.21
CA THR A 9 -34.89 -2.86 14.89
C THR A 9 -33.46 -2.32 14.87
N LEU A 10 -32.69 -2.46 15.96
CA LEU A 10 -31.32 -1.92 16.05
C LEU A 10 -30.20 -2.97 16.14
N LEU A 11 -30.48 -4.26 15.93
CA LEU A 11 -29.46 -5.32 16.04
C LEU A 11 -28.93 -5.89 14.71
N THR A 12 -29.37 -5.39 13.56
CA THR A 12 -28.89 -5.92 12.26
C THR A 12 -27.69 -5.19 11.67
N LEU A 13 -27.15 -4.15 12.31
CA LEU A 13 -25.99 -3.40 11.82
C LEU A 13 -24.64 -3.80 12.46
N ALA A 14 -24.56 -4.99 13.07
CA ALA A 14 -23.33 -5.48 13.72
C ALA A 14 -22.65 -6.65 12.98
N ALA A 15 -23.28 -7.22 11.94
CA ALA A 15 -22.82 -8.47 11.33
C ALA A 15 -22.03 -8.31 10.01
N SER A 16 -21.71 -7.09 9.61
CA SER A 16 -20.83 -6.82 8.45
C SER A 16 -19.43 -6.41 8.85
N ARG A 17 -18.93 -6.89 10.01
CA ARG A 17 -17.48 -7.02 10.19
C ARG A 17 -17.03 -8.18 9.30
N LEU A 18 -17.01 -7.88 8.00
CA LEU A 18 -16.16 -8.50 7.00
C LEU A 18 -14.86 -8.84 7.71
N SER A 19 -14.51 -10.13 7.75
CA SER A 19 -13.28 -10.65 8.34
C SER A 19 -12.11 -9.74 7.98
N ALA A 20 -11.82 -8.76 8.83
CA ALA A 20 -10.63 -7.96 8.72
C ALA A 20 -9.50 -8.96 8.94
N ASP A 21 -8.66 -9.08 7.93
CA ASP A 21 -7.54 -10.01 7.96
C ASP A 21 -6.70 -9.68 9.20
N ALA A 22 -6.63 -10.60 10.16
CA ALA A 22 -5.93 -10.40 11.43
C ALA A 22 -4.46 -9.99 11.20
N VAL A 23 -3.90 -10.37 10.04
CA VAL A 23 -2.58 -9.91 9.58
C VAL A 23 -2.59 -8.41 9.30
N VAL A 24 -3.58 -7.89 8.56
CA VAL A 24 -3.70 -6.45 8.26
C VAL A 24 -3.93 -5.63 9.52
N ASP A 25 -4.75 -6.12 10.44
CA ASP A 25 -4.99 -5.45 11.73
C ASP A 25 -3.73 -5.42 12.61
N SER A 26 -2.80 -6.37 12.46
CA SER A 26 -1.51 -6.36 13.18
C SER A 26 -0.48 -5.37 12.60
N LEU A 27 -0.69 -4.95 11.34
CA LEU A 27 0.21 -4.04 10.61
C LEU A 27 -0.20 -2.57 10.74
N LEU A 28 -1.39 -2.31 11.30
CA LEU A 28 -1.98 -0.98 11.45
C LEU A 28 -2.29 -0.66 12.93
N PRO A 29 -2.14 0.60 13.38
CA PRO A 29 -1.62 1.74 12.61
C PRO A 29 -0.14 1.59 12.27
N LEU A 30 0.32 2.26 11.20
CA LEU A 30 1.72 2.20 10.80
C LEU A 30 2.64 2.71 11.91
N LYS A 31 3.75 2.00 12.13
CA LYS A 31 4.85 2.54 12.93
C LYS A 31 5.39 3.83 12.28
N PRO A 32 5.84 4.83 13.06
CA PRO A 32 6.31 6.11 12.51
C PRO A 32 7.39 5.98 11.43
N GLU A 33 8.33 5.05 11.61
CA GLU A 33 9.39 4.75 10.66
C GLU A 33 8.85 4.18 9.34
N VAL A 34 7.80 3.35 9.39
CA VAL A 34 7.16 2.80 8.19
C VAL A 34 6.36 3.88 7.47
N ARG A 35 5.60 4.71 8.22
CA ARG A 35 4.89 5.86 7.67
C ARG A 35 5.84 6.79 6.94
N LYS A 36 6.99 7.10 7.56
CA LYS A 36 8.04 7.92 6.96
C LYS A 36 8.51 7.32 5.64
N VAL A 37 8.85 6.03 5.62
CA VAL A 37 9.31 5.35 4.41
C VAL A 37 8.24 5.39 3.30
N ILE A 38 6.98 5.11 3.62
CA ILE A 38 5.88 5.15 2.63
C ILE A 38 5.72 6.56 2.04
N ASN A 39 5.76 7.60 2.86
CA ASN A 39 5.65 8.98 2.42
C ASN A 39 6.85 9.44 1.57
N GLU A 40 8.05 8.95 1.90
CA GLU A 40 9.31 9.39 1.27
C GLU A 40 9.72 8.54 0.07
N SER A 41 9.21 7.31 -0.06
CA SER A 41 10.00 6.26 -0.72
C SER A 41 9.23 5.17 -1.43
N CYS A 42 7.99 5.38 -1.85
CA CYS A 42 7.35 4.38 -2.68
C CYS A 42 7.84 4.42 -4.15
N VAL A 43 9.16 4.33 -4.32
CA VAL A 43 9.86 4.18 -5.61
C VAL A 43 9.57 2.83 -6.26
N MET A 44 8.65 2.03 -5.71
CA MET A 44 8.19 0.77 -6.30
C MET A 44 6.67 0.78 -6.58
N CYS A 45 5.94 1.82 -6.11
CA CYS A 45 4.50 2.01 -6.30
C CYS A 45 4.24 3.53 -6.42
N HIS A 46 4.13 4.02 -7.65
CA HIS A 46 4.72 5.28 -8.09
C HIS A 46 3.84 6.53 -7.99
N GLY A 47 2.56 6.35 -7.71
CA GLY A 47 1.56 7.41 -7.89
C GLY A 47 1.54 8.43 -6.77
N GLU A 48 1.60 7.98 -5.53
CA GLU A 48 1.41 8.91 -4.42
C GLU A 48 2.61 9.85 -4.22
N VAL A 49 3.81 9.42 -4.66
CA VAL A 49 5.06 10.11 -4.34
C VAL A 49 5.34 11.30 -5.26
N ILE A 50 4.76 11.32 -6.47
CA ILE A 50 4.95 12.41 -7.44
C ILE A 50 3.69 13.27 -7.47
N ASP A 51 3.59 14.14 -6.47
CA ASP A 51 2.50 15.12 -6.30
C ASP A 51 1.13 14.49 -6.01
N GLY A 52 1.08 13.26 -5.48
CA GLY A 52 -0.17 12.60 -5.10
C GLY A 52 -1.00 12.08 -6.29
N GLU A 53 -0.41 11.97 -7.47
CA GLU A 53 -1.12 11.66 -8.70
C GLU A 53 -0.68 10.31 -9.28
N LYS A 54 -1.64 9.47 -9.68
CA LYS A 54 -1.33 8.15 -10.27
C LYS A 54 -0.52 8.29 -11.56
N GLU A 55 0.71 7.79 -11.53
CA GLU A 55 1.68 7.70 -12.61
C GLU A 55 1.69 6.33 -13.32
N ILE A 56 1.13 5.27 -12.75
CA ILE A 56 0.85 3.98 -13.42
C ILE A 56 -0.51 3.44 -12.97
N ARG A 57 -1.11 2.54 -13.75
CA ARG A 57 -2.40 1.91 -13.40
C ARG A 57 -2.37 1.21 -12.04
N ASP A 58 -1.22 0.64 -11.70
CA ASP A 58 -1.04 -0.20 -10.51
C ASP A 58 -0.53 0.62 -9.31
N ASP A 59 -0.73 1.94 -9.33
CA ASP A 59 -0.37 2.79 -8.22
C ASP A 59 -1.22 2.57 -7.00
N LEU A 60 -0.53 2.58 -5.88
CA LEU A 60 -1.08 2.37 -4.56
C LEU A 60 -1.31 3.72 -3.90
N ASP A 61 -2.36 3.76 -3.10
CA ASP A 61 -2.76 4.91 -2.30
C ASP A 61 -2.51 4.55 -0.84
N TYR A 62 -1.69 5.33 -0.16
CA TYR A 62 -1.32 5.21 1.24
C TYR A 62 -1.68 6.47 2.04
N SER A 63 -2.49 7.36 1.47
CA SER A 63 -2.79 8.68 2.01
C SER A 63 -3.59 8.61 3.30
N THR A 64 -4.30 7.49 3.49
CA THR A 64 -5.16 7.21 4.64
C THR A 64 -4.92 5.78 5.13
N ASP A 65 -5.23 5.52 6.40
CA ASP A 65 -5.15 4.18 6.97
C ASP A 65 -6.09 3.19 6.26
N ASP A 66 -7.22 3.66 5.74
CA ASP A 66 -8.14 2.84 4.94
C ASP A 66 -7.55 2.46 3.57
N ALA A 67 -6.84 3.39 2.91
CA ALA A 67 -6.15 3.12 1.67
C ALA A 67 -4.97 2.15 1.87
N ILE A 68 -4.25 2.29 3.00
CA ILE A 68 -3.23 1.34 3.42
C ILE A 68 -3.84 -0.03 3.70
N ARG A 69 -4.96 -0.09 4.42
CA ARG A 69 -5.69 -1.34 4.71
C ARG A 69 -6.10 -2.05 3.42
N ALA A 70 -6.58 -1.33 2.42
CA ALA A 70 -6.89 -1.87 1.10
C ALA A 70 -5.64 -2.41 0.38
N THR A 71 -4.51 -1.70 0.47
CA THR A 71 -3.24 -2.16 -0.10
C THR A 71 -2.70 -3.41 0.62
N LEU A 72 -2.84 -3.46 1.94
CA LEU A 72 -2.42 -4.59 2.78
C LEU A 72 -3.32 -5.82 2.63
N ALA A 73 -4.51 -5.70 2.03
CA ALA A 73 -5.32 -6.86 1.65
C ALA A 73 -4.55 -7.83 0.72
N ASN A 74 -3.47 -7.39 0.09
CA ASN A 74 -2.50 -8.25 -0.57
C ASN A 74 -1.05 -7.95 -0.14
N ALA A 75 -0.83 -7.90 1.18
CA ALA A 75 0.47 -7.60 1.78
C ALA A 75 1.60 -8.57 1.31
N GLY A 76 1.27 -9.82 0.95
CA GLY A 76 2.23 -10.75 0.35
C GLY A 76 2.74 -10.31 -1.02
N LYS A 77 1.87 -9.78 -1.88
CA LYS A 77 2.28 -9.18 -3.16
C LYS A 77 3.12 -7.92 -2.95
N LEU A 78 2.77 -7.08 -1.98
CA LEU A 78 3.59 -5.91 -1.62
C LEU A 78 4.99 -6.33 -1.17
N LYS A 79 5.09 -7.35 -0.31
CA LYS A 79 6.38 -7.94 0.11
C LYS A 79 7.20 -8.42 -1.09
N GLN A 80 6.57 -9.07 -2.08
CA GLN A 80 7.25 -9.50 -3.30
C GLN A 80 7.78 -8.31 -4.11
N VAL A 81 6.98 -7.24 -4.27
CA VAL A 81 7.42 -6.00 -4.94
C VAL A 81 8.63 -5.38 -4.22
N VAL A 82 8.60 -5.37 -2.88
CA VAL A 82 9.72 -4.89 -2.05
C VAL A 82 10.96 -5.77 -2.19
N LEU A 83 10.81 -7.08 -2.29
CA LEU A 83 11.92 -8.01 -2.51
C LEU A 83 12.55 -7.83 -3.90
N GLU A 84 11.70 -7.80 -4.93
CA GLU A 84 12.11 -7.61 -6.32
C GLU A 84 12.81 -6.29 -6.54
N ASP A 85 12.30 -5.22 -5.90
CA ASP A 85 12.97 -3.93 -5.82
C ASP A 85 13.28 -3.35 -7.20
N LYS A 86 12.34 -3.52 -8.13
CA LYS A 86 12.46 -3.08 -9.51
C LYS A 86 11.61 -1.85 -9.77
N MET A 87 12.25 -0.84 -10.34
CA MET A 87 11.56 0.26 -11.00
C MET A 87 10.71 -0.26 -12.17
N PRO A 88 9.48 0.23 -12.38
CA PRO A 88 8.71 -0.03 -13.57
C PRO A 88 9.46 0.44 -14.79
N HIS A 89 9.39 -0.37 -15.84
CA HIS A 89 9.92 0.04 -17.14
C HIS A 89 9.24 1.31 -17.63
N LYS A 90 10.01 2.16 -18.31
CA LYS A 90 9.56 3.46 -18.86
C LYS A 90 8.18 3.39 -19.53
N PRO A 91 7.82 2.38 -20.35
CA PRO A 91 6.51 2.33 -20.99
C PRO A 91 5.31 2.26 -20.04
N ARG A 92 5.49 1.76 -18.82
CA ARG A 92 4.43 1.69 -17.80
C ARG A 92 4.16 3.04 -17.15
N LEU A 93 5.15 3.92 -17.10
CA LEU A 93 5.05 5.27 -16.56
C LEU A 93 4.06 6.12 -17.37
N SER A 94 3.34 7.02 -16.71
CA SER A 94 2.37 7.89 -17.35
C SER A 94 3.06 8.81 -18.36
N ARG A 95 2.28 9.39 -19.26
CA ARG A 95 2.79 10.40 -20.18
C ARG A 95 3.40 11.60 -19.43
N ARG A 96 2.85 11.99 -18.28
CA ARG A 96 3.33 13.13 -17.47
C ARG A 96 4.75 12.86 -16.99
N LEU A 97 4.95 11.75 -16.27
CA LEU A 97 6.26 11.35 -15.77
C LEU A 97 7.26 11.03 -16.89
N ARG A 98 6.83 10.41 -18.00
CA ARG A 98 7.73 10.10 -19.12
C ARG A 98 8.27 11.32 -19.87
N ASN A 99 7.50 12.40 -19.91
CA ASN A 99 7.81 13.56 -20.73
C ASN A 99 8.23 14.78 -19.90
N ASN A 100 8.26 14.68 -18.57
CA ASN A 100 8.69 15.75 -17.68
C ASN A 100 10.05 15.38 -17.03
N VAL A 101 11.10 16.11 -17.43
CA VAL A 101 12.47 15.89 -16.94
C VAL A 101 12.57 16.10 -15.43
N GLN A 102 11.92 17.12 -14.88
CA GLN A 102 11.97 17.42 -13.44
C GLN A 102 11.34 16.29 -12.61
N LEU A 103 10.26 15.67 -13.11
CA LEU A 103 9.65 14.52 -12.43
C LEU A 103 10.53 13.27 -12.50
N GLN A 104 11.30 13.09 -13.59
CA GLN A 104 12.27 11.99 -13.70
C GLN A 104 13.47 12.20 -12.77
N GLU A 105 13.98 13.42 -12.66
CA GLU A 105 15.03 13.78 -11.72
C GLU A 105 14.57 13.53 -10.28
N ARG A 106 13.35 13.96 -9.94
CA ARG A 106 12.75 13.69 -8.63
C ARG A 106 12.60 12.20 -8.37
N LEU A 107 12.10 11.41 -9.32
CA LEU A 107 12.01 9.95 -9.17
C LEU A 107 13.38 9.30 -8.93
N THR A 108 14.41 9.79 -9.63
CA THR A 108 15.79 9.32 -9.48
C THR A 108 16.34 9.66 -8.09
N ALA A 109 16.08 10.87 -7.60
CA ALA A 109 16.49 11.31 -6.26
C ALA A 109 15.79 10.49 -5.15
N LEU A 110 14.49 10.22 -5.31
CA LEU A 110 13.73 9.37 -4.39
C LEU A 110 14.29 7.95 -4.36
N ARG A 111 14.67 7.39 -5.51
CA ARG A 111 15.34 6.09 -5.60
C ARG A 111 16.66 6.07 -4.83
N ALA A 112 17.52 7.06 -5.08
CA ALA A 112 18.79 7.18 -4.40
C ALA A 112 18.62 7.30 -2.87
N ASN A 113 17.62 8.06 -2.41
CA ASN A 113 17.30 8.17 -0.99
C ASN A 113 16.81 6.83 -0.40
N TYR A 114 15.91 6.13 -1.11
CA TYR A 114 15.45 4.79 -0.70
C TYR A 114 16.61 3.81 -0.48
N ASP A 115 17.55 3.79 -1.43
CA ASP A 115 18.73 2.91 -1.38
C ASP A 115 19.68 3.33 -0.24
N ALA A 116 19.95 4.63 -0.08
CA ALA A 116 20.89 5.15 0.92
C ALA A 116 20.37 5.06 2.37
N ALA A 117 19.06 5.22 2.58
CA ALA A 117 18.46 5.25 3.91
C ALA A 117 18.02 3.85 4.41
N GLY A 118 18.29 2.79 3.65
CA GLY A 118 17.96 1.41 4.04
C GLY A 118 16.46 1.13 4.14
N HIS A 119 15.65 1.89 3.40
CA HIS A 119 14.19 1.85 3.48
C HIS A 119 13.60 0.47 3.12
N LYS A 120 14.26 -0.28 2.25
CA LYS A 120 13.94 -1.68 1.96
C LYS A 120 13.88 -2.56 3.20
N ALA A 121 14.88 -2.45 4.08
CA ALA A 121 14.95 -3.27 5.29
C ALA A 121 13.80 -2.94 6.24
N ILE A 122 13.45 -1.65 6.37
CA ILE A 122 12.32 -1.19 7.20
C ILE A 122 10.99 -1.77 6.69
N LEU A 123 10.74 -1.72 5.38
CA LEU A 123 9.52 -2.28 4.78
C LEU A 123 9.45 -3.80 4.93
N LEU A 124 10.58 -4.50 4.74
CA LEU A 124 10.63 -5.96 4.89
C LEU A 124 10.47 -6.41 6.34
N ASP A 125 11.01 -5.68 7.30
CA ASP A 125 10.82 -5.96 8.73
C ASP A 125 9.36 -5.77 9.13
N TRP A 126 8.73 -4.69 8.65
CA TRP A 126 7.31 -4.45 8.84
C TRP A 126 6.43 -5.56 8.21
N LEU A 127 6.78 -6.06 7.03
CA LEU A 127 6.04 -7.12 6.33
C LEU A 127 6.53 -8.55 6.66
N LYS A 128 7.43 -8.72 7.63
CA LYS A 128 8.16 -9.97 7.87
C LYS A 128 7.24 -11.17 8.09
N ASP A 129 6.18 -10.98 8.87
CA ASP A 129 5.26 -12.04 9.29
C ASP A 129 4.15 -12.33 8.26
N VAL A 130 4.09 -11.55 7.18
CA VAL A 130 3.20 -11.79 6.06
C VAL A 130 3.82 -12.86 5.15
N THR A 131 3.47 -14.13 5.38
CA THR A 131 3.99 -15.29 4.63
C THR A 131 3.06 -15.78 3.51
N ALA A 132 1.89 -15.15 3.34
CA ALA A 132 0.96 -15.49 2.26
C ALA A 132 1.44 -14.92 0.92
N THR A 133 2.43 -15.55 0.32
CA THR A 133 2.67 -15.49 -1.13
C THR A 133 1.37 -15.92 -1.80
N THR A 134 0.56 -14.96 -2.28
CA THR A 134 -0.52 -15.27 -3.22
C THR A 134 0.17 -15.76 -4.48
N GLY A 135 0.31 -17.07 -4.62
CA GLY A 135 0.84 -17.73 -5.80
C GLY A 135 0.04 -17.28 -7.02
N GLY A 136 0.58 -16.28 -7.72
CA GLY A 136 0.10 -15.77 -9.00
C GLY A 136 0.97 -16.22 -10.17
N ASP A 137 1.98 -17.06 -9.93
CA ASP A 137 2.67 -17.81 -10.98
C ASP A 137 1.94 -19.14 -11.23
N LYS A 138 0.72 -19.04 -11.73
CA LYS A 138 0.24 -20.02 -12.70
C LYS A 138 0.19 -19.31 -14.05
N LYS A 139 1.14 -19.72 -14.90
CA LYS A 139 1.11 -19.54 -16.35
C LYS A 139 -0.32 -19.52 -16.87
N GLU A 140 -0.68 -18.46 -17.57
CA GLU A 140 -1.43 -18.53 -18.83
C GLU A 140 -0.59 -17.87 -19.92
#